data_AF-A0A1A9BHQ5-F1
#
_entry.id   AF-A0A1A9BHQ5-F1
#
_cell.length_a   1.000
_cell.length_b   1.000
_cell.length_c   1.000
_cell.angle_alpha   90.00
_cell.angle_beta   90.00
_cell.angle_gamma   90.00
#
_symmetry.space_group_name_H-M   'P 1'
#
loop_
_entity.id
_entity.type
_entity.pdbx_description
1 polymer ?
#
loop_
_entity_poly.entity_id
_entity_poly.type
_entity_poly.pdbx_seq_one_letter_code
_entity_poly.pdbx_strand_id
1 'polypeptide(L)'
;MTVTAYGMIGARSRRVPAGGLSAGERPVTDELVRVYLPATVPMLGRLRDEGLSAEAAHAVTPELREWYAEGDEEELEYVAFTRAAQDALLLLRADAGAPRRRVVVSVDLPARAVGRAGGELGSSVVGLAGPVPVRSVAAIHVDGAEAVEDVTAAVAVVTEAQAGDPDAQFTVDGVEDHELEWYDVTELDLLLREVG
;
A
#
# COMPACT_ATOMS: atom_id res chain seq x y z
N MET A 1 16.15 22.03 15.12
CA MET A 1 16.41 21.28 13.88
C MET A 1 15.77 19.93 14.09
N THR A 2 14.98 19.50 13.10
CA THR A 2 14.16 18.26 13.07
C THR A 2 13.02 18.29 14.09
N VAL A 3 11.76 17.94 13.83
CA VAL A 3 10.96 17.20 12.82
C VAL A 3 9.61 17.97 12.77
N THR A 4 8.88 18.08 11.65
CA THR A 4 7.76 17.20 11.29
C THR A 4 7.38 17.48 9.84
N ALA A 5 7.67 16.55 8.94
CA ALA A 5 7.10 16.55 7.59
C ALA A 5 5.77 15.80 7.64
N TYR A 6 4.73 16.47 8.13
CA TYR A 6 3.35 16.14 7.79
C TYR A 6 3.20 16.53 6.32
N GLY A 7 3.07 15.56 5.42
CA GLY A 7 2.80 15.90 4.04
C GLY A 7 2.92 14.77 3.05
N MET A 8 1.75 14.45 2.49
CA MET A 8 1.51 14.19 1.07
C MET A 8 1.22 12.73 0.68
N ILE A 9 0.24 12.10 1.34
CA ILE A 9 -0.68 11.19 0.63
C ILE A 9 -1.69 12.05 -0.15
N GLY A 10 -1.20 12.90 -1.05
CA GLY A 10 -2.01 13.92 -1.73
C GLY A 10 -2.35 13.51 -3.17
N ALA A 11 -3.55 13.00 -3.41
CA ALA A 11 -4.06 12.74 -4.76
C ALA A 11 -4.16 14.06 -5.57
N ARG A 12 -3.32 14.25 -6.58
CA ARG A 12 -3.44 15.40 -7.50
C ARG A 12 -4.61 15.18 -8.46
N SER A 13 -5.75 15.82 -8.17
CA SER A 13 -6.91 15.90 -9.06
C SER A 13 -6.54 16.53 -10.42
N ARG A 14 -6.68 15.78 -11.52
CA ARG A 14 -6.59 16.32 -12.89
C ARG A 14 -7.94 16.95 -13.28
N ARG A 15 -7.94 18.22 -13.68
CA ARG A 15 -9.12 18.89 -14.28
C ARG A 15 -9.46 18.29 -15.65
N VAL A 16 -10.74 17.97 -15.86
CA VAL A 16 -11.35 17.63 -17.16
C VAL A 16 -11.90 18.91 -17.81
N PRO A 17 -11.73 19.14 -19.13
CA PRO A 17 -12.29 20.30 -19.81
C PRO A 17 -13.80 20.13 -20.05
N ALA A 18 -14.56 21.22 -19.88
CA ALA A 18 -16.02 21.23 -20.03
C ALA A 18 -16.45 21.20 -21.51
N GLY A 19 -17.33 20.26 -21.87
CA GLY A 19 -17.97 20.24 -23.19
C GLY A 19 -19.22 19.35 -23.24
N GLY A 20 -20.39 19.99 -23.38
CA GLY A 20 -21.59 19.49 -24.09
C GLY A 20 -22.44 18.38 -23.45
N LEU A 21 -23.61 18.77 -22.90
CA LEU A 21 -24.65 17.87 -22.39
C LEU A 21 -25.37 17.07 -23.50
N SER A 22 -25.46 15.75 -23.32
CA SER A 22 -26.49 14.88 -23.92
C SER A 22 -27.04 13.98 -22.81
N ALA A 23 -28.36 13.88 -22.71
CA ALA A 23 -29.07 13.10 -21.71
C ALA A 23 -29.06 11.60 -22.09
N GLY A 24 -28.60 10.73 -21.19
CA GLY A 24 -28.77 9.28 -21.37
C GLY A 24 -27.84 8.35 -20.62
N GLU A 25 -26.75 8.85 -20.01
CA GLU A 25 -25.90 8.09 -19.11
C GLU A 25 -25.19 9.13 -18.25
N ARG A 26 -25.32 9.09 -16.91
CA ARG A 26 -24.37 9.85 -16.09
C ARG A 26 -23.01 9.27 -16.46
N PRO A 27 -22.03 10.04 -16.97
CA PRO A 27 -20.68 9.50 -17.05
C PRO A 27 -20.36 9.03 -15.65
N VAL A 28 -20.09 7.73 -15.50
CA VAL A 28 -19.38 7.26 -14.31
C VAL A 28 -18.07 8.00 -14.42
N THR A 29 -17.96 9.15 -13.75
CA THR A 29 -16.68 9.76 -13.47
C THR A 29 -15.86 8.63 -12.90
N ASP A 30 -14.76 8.31 -13.55
CA ASP A 30 -13.93 7.19 -13.15
C ASP A 30 -13.29 7.56 -11.81
N GLU A 31 -14.06 7.40 -10.73
CA GLU A 31 -13.66 7.76 -9.38
C GLU A 31 -12.47 6.87 -9.05
N LEU A 32 -11.35 7.52 -8.81
CA LEU A 32 -10.12 6.83 -8.46
C LEU A 32 -10.15 6.56 -6.97
N VAL A 33 -9.79 5.35 -6.61
CA VAL A 33 -9.59 4.89 -5.25
C VAL A 33 -8.10 4.70 -5.04
N ARG A 34 -7.58 5.27 -3.96
CA ARG A 34 -6.23 5.01 -3.47
C ARG A 34 -6.17 3.59 -2.91
N VAL A 35 -5.27 2.78 -3.42
CA VAL A 35 -5.03 1.40 -2.97
C VAL A 35 -3.56 1.23 -2.62
N TYR A 36 -3.28 0.50 -1.55
CA TYR A 36 -1.95 0.20 -1.02
C TYR A 36 -1.66 -1.28 -1.20
N LEU A 37 -0.66 -1.58 -2.04
CA LEU A 37 -0.29 -2.95 -2.36
C LEU A 37 0.96 -3.34 -1.56
N PRO A 38 0.94 -4.44 -0.78
CA PRO A 38 2.18 -5.04 -0.28
C PRO A 38 3.02 -5.53 -1.46
N ALA A 39 4.34 -5.33 -1.38
CA ALA A 39 5.26 -5.79 -2.40
C ALA A 39 6.64 -6.14 -1.81
N THR A 40 7.54 -6.61 -2.66
CA THR A 40 8.96 -6.77 -2.37
C THR A 40 9.81 -6.06 -3.43
N VAL A 41 11.08 -5.78 -3.12
CA VAL A 41 12.02 -5.17 -4.09
C VAL A 41 12.11 -5.97 -5.41
N PRO A 42 12.20 -7.33 -5.41
CA PRO A 42 12.13 -8.10 -6.65
C PRO A 42 10.83 -7.93 -7.47
N MET A 43 9.69 -7.63 -6.81
CA MET A 43 8.45 -7.32 -7.52
C MET A 43 8.51 -5.95 -8.21
N LEU A 44 9.13 -4.95 -7.57
CA LEU A 44 9.38 -3.64 -8.19
C LEU A 44 10.25 -3.74 -9.46
N GLY A 45 11.23 -4.64 -9.47
CA GLY A 45 12.09 -4.89 -10.63
C GLY A 45 11.33 -5.34 -11.89
N ARG A 46 10.13 -5.92 -11.73
CA ARG A 46 9.27 -6.40 -12.83
C ARG A 46 8.10 -5.46 -13.14
N LEU A 47 7.92 -4.42 -12.34
CA LEU A 47 6.74 -3.53 -12.38
C LEU A 47 6.49 -2.89 -13.74
N ARG A 48 7.54 -2.48 -14.47
CA ARG A 48 7.39 -1.83 -15.79
C ARG A 48 6.88 -2.79 -16.86
N ASP A 49 7.33 -4.04 -16.81
CA ASP A 49 7.10 -5.03 -17.87
C ASP A 49 5.86 -5.88 -17.60
N GLU A 50 5.65 -6.27 -16.34
CA GLU A 50 4.60 -7.22 -15.93
C GLU A 50 3.46 -6.54 -15.14
N GLY A 51 3.69 -5.34 -14.59
CA GLY A 51 2.82 -4.76 -13.58
C GLY A 51 2.99 -5.42 -12.21
N LEU A 52 2.19 -4.98 -11.23
CA LEU A 52 2.19 -5.53 -9.87
C LEU A 52 0.94 -6.37 -9.63
N SER A 53 1.13 -7.63 -9.25
CA SER A 53 0.03 -8.49 -8.81
C SER A 53 0.10 -8.67 -7.31
N ALA A 54 -1.04 -8.59 -6.64
CA ALA A 54 -1.18 -8.86 -5.22
C ALA A 54 -2.46 -9.69 -5.00
N GLU A 55 -2.39 -10.70 -4.13
CA GLU A 55 -3.56 -11.53 -3.78
C GLU A 55 -4.59 -10.72 -2.98
N ALA A 56 -4.09 -9.83 -2.12
CA ALA A 56 -4.86 -8.86 -1.37
C ALA A 56 -4.14 -7.50 -1.39
N ALA A 57 -4.91 -6.42 -1.29
CA ALA A 57 -4.41 -5.07 -1.11
C ALA A 57 -5.30 -4.33 -0.10
N HIS A 58 -4.96 -3.10 0.25
CA HIS A 58 -5.71 -2.31 1.22
C HIS A 58 -6.20 -0.99 0.65
N ALA A 59 -7.38 -0.55 1.06
CA ALA A 59 -7.93 0.76 0.73
C ALA A 59 -8.83 1.25 1.88
N VAL A 60 -9.24 2.51 1.80
CA VAL A 60 -10.30 3.03 2.69
C VAL A 60 -11.66 2.51 2.23
N THR A 61 -12.03 1.35 2.77
CA THR A 61 -13.29 0.67 2.49
C THR A 61 -14.46 1.30 3.27
N PRO A 62 -15.71 1.03 2.88
CA PRO A 62 -16.87 1.34 3.71
C PRO A 62 -16.79 0.72 5.11
N GLU A 63 -16.35 -0.52 5.23
CA GLU A 63 -16.25 -1.26 6.49
C GLU A 63 -15.23 -0.63 7.44
N LEU A 64 -14.10 -0.13 6.91
CA LEU A 64 -13.11 0.61 7.69
C LEU A 64 -13.67 1.97 8.13
N ARG A 65 -14.31 2.71 7.23
CA ARG A 65 -14.95 4.01 7.56
C ARG A 65 -15.99 3.86 8.66
N GLU A 66 -16.79 2.79 8.62
CA GLU A 66 -17.85 2.57 9.60
C GLU A 66 -17.32 2.19 10.99
N TRP A 67 -16.18 1.49 11.05
CA TRP A 67 -15.56 1.11 12.33
C TRP A 67 -14.93 2.29 13.06
N TYR A 68 -14.38 3.24 12.31
CA TYR A 68 -13.74 4.43 12.86
C TYR A 68 -14.78 5.52 13.14
N ALA A 69 -15.23 5.59 14.39
CA ALA A 69 -16.28 6.51 14.83
C ALA A 69 -15.90 8.00 14.68
N GLU A 70 -14.60 8.31 14.79
CA GLU A 70 -14.02 9.65 14.65
C GLU A 70 -12.68 9.47 13.94
N GLY A 71 -12.57 9.95 12.71
CA GLY A 71 -11.32 10.05 11.97
C GLY A 71 -11.54 10.63 10.58
N ASP A 72 -10.54 11.33 10.06
CA ASP A 72 -10.59 11.84 8.70
C ASP A 72 -10.08 10.83 7.67
N GLU A 73 -10.15 11.18 6.39
CA GLU A 73 -9.71 10.26 5.33
C GLU A 73 -8.21 9.97 5.41
N GLU A 74 -7.38 10.92 5.88
CA GLU A 74 -5.92 10.74 5.98
C GLU A 74 -5.57 9.70 7.05
N GLU A 75 -6.27 9.71 8.19
CA GLU A 75 -6.08 8.71 9.25
C GLU A 75 -6.49 7.30 8.78
N LEU A 76 -7.58 7.18 8.03
CA LEU A 76 -8.00 5.88 7.48
C LEU A 76 -7.07 5.38 6.39
N GLU A 77 -6.56 6.28 5.56
CA GLU A 77 -5.52 5.97 4.57
C GLU A 77 -4.25 5.46 5.25
N TYR A 78 -3.84 6.06 6.38
CA TYR A 78 -2.73 5.59 7.18
C TYR A 78 -2.97 4.16 7.72
N VAL A 79 -4.17 3.87 8.25
CA VAL A 79 -4.53 2.51 8.70
C VAL A 79 -4.43 1.49 7.54
N ALA A 80 -4.94 1.83 6.36
CA ALA A 80 -4.86 0.96 5.19
C ALA A 80 -3.40 0.77 4.72
N PHE A 81 -2.61 1.84 4.74
CA PHE A 81 -1.18 1.82 4.40
C PHE A 81 -0.36 0.93 5.35
N THR A 82 -0.51 1.10 6.67
CA THR A 82 0.22 0.32 7.66
C THR A 82 -0.09 -1.17 7.57
N ARG A 83 -1.36 -1.53 7.33
CA ARG A 83 -1.74 -2.94 7.09
C ARG A 83 -1.09 -3.52 5.83
N ALA A 84 -0.98 -2.74 4.75
CA ALA A 84 -0.21 -3.17 3.58
C ALA A 84 1.29 -3.34 3.89
N ALA A 85 1.87 -2.50 4.76
CA ALA A 85 3.25 -2.66 5.19
C ALA A 85 3.46 -3.93 6.03
N GLN A 86 2.51 -4.27 6.90
CA GLN A 86 2.51 -5.54 7.65
C GLN A 86 2.40 -6.75 6.71
N ASP A 87 1.49 -6.72 5.73
CA ASP A 87 1.32 -7.81 4.76
C ASP A 87 2.59 -8.03 3.91
N ALA A 88 3.39 -6.99 3.68
CA ALA A 88 4.68 -7.13 3.01
C ALA A 88 5.66 -8.03 3.78
N LEU A 89 5.56 -8.13 5.12
CA LEU A 89 6.38 -9.05 5.93
C LEU A 89 6.12 -10.52 5.55
N LEU A 90 4.89 -10.88 5.18
CA LEU A 90 4.55 -12.24 4.72
C LEU A 90 5.17 -12.54 3.37
N LEU A 91 5.18 -11.56 2.46
CA LEU A 91 5.85 -11.69 1.17
C LEU A 91 7.36 -11.88 1.36
N LEU A 92 7.98 -11.09 2.24
CA LEU A 92 9.38 -11.25 2.62
C LEU A 92 9.64 -12.60 3.31
N ARG A 93 8.68 -13.11 4.09
CA ARG A 93 8.79 -14.44 4.72
C ARG A 93 8.80 -15.57 3.69
N ALA A 94 8.05 -15.41 2.61
CA ALA A 94 7.98 -16.35 1.50
C ALA A 94 9.20 -16.25 0.56
N ASP A 95 9.78 -15.05 0.41
CA ASP A 95 10.96 -14.80 -0.42
C ASP A 95 12.21 -14.52 0.43
N ALA A 96 12.94 -15.59 0.79
CA ALA A 96 14.16 -15.47 1.59
C ALA A 96 15.31 -14.74 0.87
N GLY A 97 15.23 -14.55 -0.45
CA GLY A 97 16.23 -13.83 -1.24
C GLY A 97 15.94 -12.34 -1.38
N ALA A 98 14.75 -11.88 -1.02
CA ALA A 98 14.40 -10.46 -1.05
C ALA A 98 15.18 -9.67 0.02
N PRO A 99 15.65 -8.44 -0.30
CA PRO A 99 16.10 -7.49 0.70
C PRO A 99 15.06 -7.33 1.82
N ARG A 100 15.52 -7.35 3.08
CA ARG A 100 14.66 -7.27 4.28
C ARG A 100 14.17 -5.85 4.52
N ARG A 101 13.32 -5.37 3.60
CA ARG A 101 12.69 -4.05 3.59
C ARG A 101 11.24 -4.22 3.15
N ARG A 102 10.29 -3.70 3.94
CA ARG A 102 8.89 -3.65 3.52
C ARG A 102 8.77 -2.72 2.32
N VAL A 103 7.88 -3.07 1.40
CA VAL A 103 7.52 -2.22 0.27
C VAL A 103 6.01 -2.09 0.22
N VAL A 104 5.53 -0.85 0.14
CA VAL A 104 4.13 -0.54 -0.15
C VAL A 104 4.05 0.29 -1.41
N VAL A 105 3.23 -0.13 -2.37
CA VAL A 105 3.00 0.62 -3.60
C VAL A 105 1.62 1.26 -3.54
N SER A 106 1.60 2.59 -3.49
CA SER A 106 0.39 3.40 -3.50
C SER A 106 -0.04 3.62 -4.95
N VAL A 107 -1.26 3.19 -5.29
CA VAL A 107 -1.79 3.25 -6.66
C VAL A 107 -3.14 3.93 -6.69
N ASP A 108 -3.45 4.59 -7.81
CA ASP A 108 -4.77 5.17 -8.08
C ASP A 108 -5.48 4.31 -9.13
N LEU A 109 -6.56 3.65 -8.71
CA LEU A 109 -7.30 2.72 -9.55
C LEU A 109 -8.74 3.16 -9.73
N PRO A 110 -9.34 2.94 -10.91
CA PRO A 110 -10.76 3.16 -11.08
C PRO A 110 -11.54 2.24 -10.13
N ALA A 111 -12.58 2.74 -9.47
CA ALA A 111 -13.34 1.98 -8.47
C ALA A 111 -13.81 0.60 -8.97
N ARG A 112 -14.13 0.47 -10.28
CA ARG A 112 -14.51 -0.83 -10.89
C ARG A 112 -13.42 -1.90 -10.91
N ALA A 113 -12.15 -1.50 -10.79
CA ALA A 113 -11.01 -2.42 -10.77
C ALA A 113 -10.70 -2.93 -9.35
N VAL A 114 -11.37 -2.37 -8.34
CA VAL A 114 -11.22 -2.73 -6.93
C VAL A 114 -12.44 -3.56 -6.52
N GLY A 115 -12.22 -4.84 -6.32
CA GLY A 115 -13.23 -5.75 -5.79
C GLY A 115 -13.40 -5.53 -4.29
N ARG A 116 -14.65 -5.41 -3.82
CA ARG A 116 -14.94 -5.49 -2.39
C ARG A 116 -14.68 -6.92 -1.94
N ALA A 117 -13.71 -7.12 -1.05
CA ALA A 117 -13.70 -8.30 -0.22
C ALA A 117 -14.83 -8.07 0.78
N GLY A 118 -15.92 -8.86 0.72
CA GLY A 118 -16.92 -8.83 1.79
C GLY A 118 -16.20 -9.08 3.10
N GLY A 119 -16.16 -8.06 3.96
CA GLY A 119 -15.27 -8.01 5.11
C GLY A 119 -16.03 -7.80 6.41
N GLU A 120 -15.38 -8.13 7.51
CA GLU A 120 -15.85 -7.74 8.84
C GLU A 120 -15.71 -6.21 9.02
N LEU A 121 -16.47 -5.67 9.97
CA LEU A 121 -16.36 -4.25 10.35
C LEU A 121 -14.90 -3.92 10.65
N GLY A 122 -14.38 -2.84 10.05
CA GLY A 122 -12.98 -2.43 10.21
C GLY A 122 -12.01 -2.97 9.17
N SER A 123 -12.43 -3.88 8.27
CA SER A 123 -11.57 -4.43 7.23
C SER A 123 -11.15 -3.38 6.20
N SER A 124 -9.85 -3.27 5.89
CA SER A 124 -9.35 -2.46 4.76
C SER A 124 -9.10 -3.29 3.50
N VAL A 125 -9.31 -4.61 3.55
CA VAL A 125 -8.89 -5.54 2.50
C VAL A 125 -9.75 -5.38 1.25
N VAL A 126 -9.09 -5.33 0.10
CA VAL A 126 -9.72 -5.30 -1.23
C VAL A 126 -9.03 -6.28 -2.17
N GLY A 127 -9.80 -6.78 -3.14
CA GLY A 127 -9.28 -7.57 -4.26
C GLY A 127 -9.01 -6.70 -5.48
N LEU A 128 -8.13 -7.15 -6.36
CA LEU A 128 -7.81 -6.46 -7.61
C LEU A 128 -8.27 -7.27 -8.82
N ALA A 129 -8.83 -6.61 -9.84
CA ALA A 129 -9.31 -7.28 -11.05
C ALA A 129 -8.19 -7.89 -11.92
N GLY A 130 -6.93 -7.53 -11.67
CA GLY A 130 -5.76 -8.01 -12.38
C GLY A 130 -4.49 -7.23 -12.00
N PRO A 131 -3.37 -7.48 -12.71
CA PRO A 131 -2.12 -6.78 -12.45
C PRO A 131 -2.25 -5.26 -12.60
N VAL A 132 -1.71 -4.52 -11.63
CA VAL A 132 -1.70 -3.07 -11.60
C VAL A 132 -0.57 -2.55 -12.50
N PRO A 133 -0.86 -1.75 -13.54
CA PRO A 133 0.17 -1.24 -14.41
C PRO A 133 0.96 -0.11 -13.74
N VAL A 134 2.24 0.03 -14.10
CA VAL A 134 3.13 1.09 -13.57
C VAL A 134 2.53 2.51 -13.67
N ARG A 135 1.73 2.79 -14.71
CA ARG A 135 1.08 4.10 -14.90
C ARG A 135 0.05 4.47 -13.83
N SER A 136 -0.41 3.50 -13.04
CA SER A 136 -1.35 3.69 -11.94
C SER A 136 -0.64 3.94 -10.62
N VAL A 137 0.69 3.78 -10.56
CA VAL A 137 1.48 4.04 -9.36
C VAL A 137 1.56 5.54 -9.11
N ALA A 138 1.19 5.95 -7.90
CA ALA A 138 1.34 7.32 -7.43
C ALA A 138 2.59 7.48 -6.57
N ALA A 139 2.96 6.46 -5.81
CA ALA A 139 4.16 6.45 -4.98
C ALA A 139 4.61 5.02 -4.67
N ILE A 140 5.91 4.89 -4.40
CA ILE A 140 6.53 3.67 -3.89
C ILE A 140 7.11 4.02 -2.53
N HIS A 141 6.83 3.17 -1.54
CA HIS A 141 7.29 3.34 -0.17
C HIS A 141 8.17 2.16 0.21
N VAL A 142 9.36 2.41 0.76
CA VAL A 142 10.33 1.36 1.09
C VAL A 142 11.00 1.66 2.42
N ASP A 143 11.19 0.63 3.25
CA ASP A 143 12.00 0.78 4.46
C ASP A 143 13.45 1.22 4.15
N GLY A 144 13.97 2.11 4.99
CA GLY A 144 15.37 2.50 5.00
C GLY A 144 16.31 1.37 5.45
N ALA A 145 17.61 1.62 5.41
CA ALA A 145 18.62 0.62 5.78
C ALA A 145 18.64 0.31 7.29
N GLU A 146 18.23 1.27 8.11
CA GLU A 146 18.12 1.20 9.56
C GLU A 146 17.04 0.22 10.04
N ALA A 147 15.99 0.01 9.25
CA ALA A 147 14.89 -0.91 9.59
C ALA A 147 15.25 -2.38 9.37
N VAL A 148 16.34 -2.69 8.66
CA VAL A 148 16.65 -4.04 8.18
C VAL A 148 16.74 -5.07 9.31
N GLU A 149 17.29 -4.70 10.47
CA GLU A 149 17.39 -5.60 11.63
C GLU A 149 16.00 -5.97 12.17
N ASP A 150 15.15 -4.97 12.42
CA ASP A 150 13.82 -5.18 12.97
C ASP A 150 12.88 -5.86 11.97
N VAL A 151 12.94 -5.50 10.67
CA VAL A 151 12.23 -6.20 9.61
C VAL A 151 12.66 -7.67 9.55
N THR A 152 13.95 -7.96 9.71
CA THR A 152 14.45 -9.35 9.73
C THR A 152 13.87 -10.12 10.92
N ALA A 153 13.84 -9.51 12.10
CA ALA A 153 13.26 -10.11 13.30
C ALA A 153 11.75 -10.37 13.15
N ALA A 154 11.01 -9.38 12.66
CA ALA A 154 9.57 -9.50 12.44
C ALA A 154 9.22 -10.56 11.40
N VAL A 155 9.95 -10.60 10.27
CA VAL A 155 9.75 -11.65 9.27
C VAL A 155 9.93 -13.05 9.88
N ALA A 156 10.88 -13.22 10.81
CA ALA A 156 11.11 -14.52 11.43
C ALA A 156 9.89 -15.05 12.23
N VAL A 157 9.01 -14.17 12.70
CA VAL A 157 7.89 -14.50 13.60
C VAL A 157 6.50 -14.08 13.09
N VAL A 158 6.40 -13.52 11.88
CA VAL A 158 5.15 -12.95 11.36
C VAL A 158 4.02 -13.99 11.24
N THR A 159 4.33 -15.27 11.01
CA THR A 159 3.32 -16.33 10.93
C THR A 159 2.75 -16.67 12.30
N GLU A 160 3.59 -16.66 13.33
CA GLU A 160 3.21 -16.84 14.73
C GLU A 160 2.35 -15.66 15.21
N ALA A 161 2.70 -14.43 14.84
CA ALA A 161 1.90 -13.25 15.11
C ALA A 161 0.49 -13.37 14.50
N GLN A 162 0.39 -13.79 13.23
CA GLN A 162 -0.90 -14.07 12.59
C GLN A 162 -1.71 -15.18 13.26
N ALA A 163 -1.03 -16.16 13.88
CA ALA A 163 -1.67 -17.21 14.65
C ALA A 163 -2.12 -16.75 16.05
N GLY A 164 -1.85 -15.50 16.42
CA GLY A 164 -2.26 -14.87 17.67
C GLY A 164 -1.23 -14.95 18.80
N ASP A 165 0.04 -15.21 18.49
CA ASP A 165 1.12 -15.15 19.48
C ASP A 165 1.43 -13.68 19.84
N PRO A 166 1.28 -13.27 21.12
CA PRO A 166 1.47 -11.88 21.53
C PRO A 166 2.93 -11.42 21.55
N ASP A 167 3.89 -12.31 21.79
CA ASP A 167 5.33 -11.97 21.78
C ASP A 167 5.82 -11.79 20.34
N ALA A 168 5.32 -12.63 19.43
CA ALA A 168 5.53 -12.45 18.00
C ALA A 168 4.87 -11.16 17.49
N GLN A 169 3.63 -10.86 17.92
CA GLN A 169 2.94 -9.63 17.57
C GLN A 169 3.72 -8.39 18.03
N PHE A 170 4.24 -8.39 19.25
CA PHE A 170 5.08 -7.30 19.76
C PHE A 170 6.31 -7.06 18.88
N THR A 171 6.93 -8.13 18.36
CA THR A 171 8.07 -8.02 17.45
C THR A 171 7.68 -7.45 16.09
N VAL A 172 6.51 -7.83 15.57
CA VAL A 172 5.97 -7.30 14.30
C VAL A 172 5.60 -5.82 14.42
N ASP A 173 4.94 -5.45 15.52
CA ASP A 173 4.54 -4.06 15.79
C ASP A 173 5.78 -3.14 15.91
N GLY A 174 6.90 -3.64 16.44
CA GLY A 174 8.14 -2.88 16.54
C GLY A 174 8.70 -2.37 15.21
N VAL A 175 8.33 -2.98 14.07
CA VAL A 175 8.75 -2.47 12.75
C VAL A 175 7.99 -1.20 12.36
N GLU A 176 6.83 -0.93 12.96
CA GLU A 176 6.06 0.31 12.70
C GLU A 176 6.76 1.57 13.22
N ASP A 177 7.75 1.43 14.12
CA ASP A 177 8.61 2.54 14.54
C ASP A 177 9.50 3.06 13.38
N HIS A 178 9.62 2.30 12.29
CA HIS A 178 10.31 2.71 11.06
C HIS A 178 9.30 3.23 10.04
N GLU A 179 9.37 4.52 9.74
CA GLU A 179 8.61 5.13 8.64
C GLU A 179 9.19 4.71 7.29
N LEU A 180 8.34 4.28 6.36
CA LEU A 180 8.79 3.96 5.00
C LEU A 180 9.10 5.24 4.22
N GLU A 181 10.27 5.28 3.61
CA GLU A 181 10.71 6.36 2.74
C GLU A 181 9.82 6.45 1.49
N TRP A 182 9.56 7.66 1.00
CA TRP A 182 8.71 7.92 -0.16
C TRP A 182 9.53 8.15 -1.43
N TYR A 183 9.12 7.52 -2.53
CA TYR A 183 9.71 7.65 -3.86
C TYR A 183 8.65 7.90 -4.94
N ASP A 184 8.94 8.80 -5.88
CA ASP A 184 8.12 8.94 -7.09
C ASP A 184 8.34 7.73 -8.01
N VAL A 185 7.32 7.33 -8.79
CA VAL A 185 7.45 6.21 -9.75
C VAL A 185 8.57 6.42 -10.78
N THR A 186 8.91 7.67 -11.08
CA THR A 186 10.03 8.00 -11.99
C THR A 186 11.41 7.70 -11.39
N GLU A 187 11.50 7.52 -10.08
CA GLU A 187 12.73 7.19 -9.35
C GLU A 187 12.94 5.68 -9.22
N LEU A 188 12.06 4.86 -9.77
CA LEU A 188 12.12 3.39 -9.67
C LEU A 188 13.51 2.81 -10.02
N ASP A 189 14.15 3.30 -11.08
CA ASP A 189 15.47 2.79 -11.50
C ASP A 189 16.59 3.21 -10.54
N LEU A 190 16.44 4.34 -9.84
CA LEU A 190 17.36 4.77 -8.79
C LEU A 190 17.15 3.91 -7.54
N LEU A 191 15.90 3.80 -7.11
CA LEU A 191 15.50 2.99 -5.97
C LEU A 191 16.03 1.55 -6.09
N LEU A 192 15.81 0.89 -7.23
CA LEU A 192 16.28 -0.49 -7.46
C LEU A 192 17.80 -0.66 -7.38
N ARG A 193 18.59 0.40 -7.59
CA ARG A 193 20.05 0.36 -7.41
C ARG A 193 20.48 0.56 -5.96
N GLU A 194 19.65 1.23 -5.18
CA GLU A 194 19.91 1.56 -3.77
C GLU A 194 19.51 0.41 -2.84
N VAL A 195 18.38 -0.24 -3.13
CA VAL A 195 17.79 -1.26 -2.24
C VAL A 195 17.91 -2.68 -2.77
N GLY A 196 18.37 -2.86 -4.02
CA GLY A 196 18.54 -4.16 -4.69
C GLY A 196 19.90 -4.81 -4.50
#